data_AF-A0A960T7U2-F1
#
_entry.id   AF-A0A960T7U2-F1
#
_cell.length_a   1.000
_cell.length_b   1.000
_cell.length_c   1.000
_cell.angle_alpha   90.00
_cell.angle_beta   90.00
_cell.angle_gamma   90.00
#
_symmetry.space_group_name_H-M   'P 1'
#
loop_
_entity.id
_entity.type
_entity.pdbx_description
1 polymer ?
#
loop_
_entity_poly.entity_id
_entity_poly.type
_entity_poly.pdbx_seq_one_letter_code
_entity_poly.pdbx_strand_id
1 'polypeptide(L)'
;MHEERFRLQEEGEQCDIPTLLHLLTADHEYFLQAAIPELEKWALKRSNGPLRQFLQNLHDELLIHFRMEERLVFPVILSSLDGAGAMAAALRLACDHMRDDHRSHLRHILVLQEFQRTGKQGGKLEEMLEEFCSSMRFHADLENRRLFQNWAMLQDY
;
A
#
# COMPACT_ATOMS: atom_id res chain seq x y z
N MET A 1 3.01 11.23 -15.54
CA MET A 1 2.86 10.52 -14.25
C MET A 1 1.64 9.62 -14.22
N HIS A 2 0.42 10.10 -14.51
CA HIS A 2 -0.78 9.24 -14.44
C HIS A 2 -0.76 8.03 -15.40
N GLU A 3 -0.34 8.21 -16.67
CA GLU A 3 -0.25 7.11 -17.66
C GLU A 3 0.85 6.09 -17.34
N GLU A 4 1.91 6.52 -16.67
CA GLU A 4 3.05 5.67 -16.32
C GLU A 4 2.70 4.73 -15.16
N ARG A 5 1.90 5.20 -14.20
CA ARG A 5 1.36 4.35 -13.12
C ARG A 5 0.38 3.31 -13.63
N PHE A 6 -0.52 3.64 -14.56
CA PHE A 6 -1.42 2.65 -15.17
C PHE A 6 -0.65 1.55 -15.93
N ARG A 7 0.48 1.87 -16.56
CA ARG A 7 1.36 0.85 -17.15
C ARG A 7 1.98 -0.07 -16.10
N LEU A 8 2.46 0.49 -14.99
CA LEU A 8 2.98 -0.30 -13.87
C LEU A 8 1.93 -1.27 -13.29
N GLN A 9 0.64 -0.91 -13.38
CA GLN A 9 -0.46 -1.79 -12.97
C GLN A 9 -0.58 -3.04 -13.87
N GLU A 10 -0.59 -2.85 -15.19
CA GLU A 10 -0.65 -3.96 -16.15
C GLU A 10 0.63 -4.81 -16.11
N GLU A 11 1.79 -4.17 -15.94
CA GLU A 11 3.09 -4.83 -15.83
C GLU A 11 3.18 -5.67 -14.54
N GLY A 12 2.67 -5.17 -13.41
CA GLY A 12 2.64 -5.87 -12.13
C GLY A 12 1.82 -7.16 -12.16
N GLU A 13 0.75 -7.21 -12.95
CA GLU A 13 -0.06 -8.43 -13.11
C GLU A 13 0.63 -9.52 -13.96
N GLN A 14 1.70 -9.20 -14.69
CA GLN A 14 2.31 -10.13 -15.64
C GLN A 14 3.78 -10.45 -15.33
N CYS A 15 4.44 -9.65 -14.50
CA CYS A 15 5.84 -9.84 -14.17
C CYS A 15 6.09 -10.99 -13.19
N ASP A 16 7.35 -11.45 -13.13
CA ASP A 16 7.78 -12.43 -12.14
C ASP A 16 7.82 -11.84 -10.72
N ILE A 17 7.89 -12.70 -9.69
CA ILE A 17 7.86 -12.25 -8.30
C ILE A 17 9.01 -11.29 -7.97
N PRO A 18 10.28 -11.54 -8.34
CA PRO A 18 11.35 -10.59 -8.07
C PRO A 18 11.12 -9.20 -8.67
N THR A 19 10.64 -9.13 -9.92
CA THR A 19 10.29 -7.86 -10.56
C THR A 19 9.13 -7.18 -9.86
N LEU A 20 8.09 -7.94 -9.49
CA LEU A 20 6.95 -7.42 -8.74
C LEU A 20 7.38 -6.79 -7.41
N LEU A 21 8.24 -7.45 -6.63
CA LEU A 21 8.73 -6.92 -5.36
C LEU A 21 9.53 -5.62 -5.53
N HIS A 22 10.29 -5.50 -6.62
CA HIS A 22 10.99 -4.26 -6.94
C HIS A 22 10.02 -3.12 -7.24
N LEU A 23 8.95 -3.37 -8.00
CA LEU A 23 7.91 -2.39 -8.30
C LEU A 23 7.16 -1.95 -7.04
N LEU A 24 6.78 -2.89 -6.16
CA LEU A 24 6.09 -2.60 -4.90
C LEU A 24 6.96 -1.74 -3.97
N THR A 25 8.25 -2.06 -3.86
CA THR A 25 9.21 -1.26 -3.07
C THR A 25 9.31 0.18 -3.59
N ALA A 26 9.29 0.38 -4.91
CA ALA A 26 9.28 1.72 -5.49
C ALA A 26 7.98 2.49 -5.18
N ASP A 27 6.85 1.79 -5.13
CA ASP A 27 5.58 2.37 -4.67
C ASP A 27 5.64 2.80 -3.20
N HIS A 28 6.23 1.99 -2.32
CA HIS A 28 6.41 2.34 -0.89
C HIS A 28 7.16 3.65 -0.74
N GLU A 29 8.28 3.79 -1.45
CA GLU A 29 9.09 5.01 -1.46
C GLU A 29 8.28 6.21 -1.96
N TYR A 30 7.55 6.04 -3.07
CA TYR A 30 6.70 7.10 -3.59
C TYR A 30 5.63 7.53 -2.58
N PHE A 31 4.92 6.61 -1.95
CA PHE A 31 3.86 6.94 -0.99
C PHE A 31 4.40 7.72 0.20
N LEU A 32 5.51 7.26 0.78
CA LEU A 32 6.09 7.83 1.98
C LEU A 32 6.86 9.14 1.74
N GLN A 33 7.56 9.26 0.61
CA GLN A 33 8.46 10.39 0.36
C GLN A 33 7.85 11.47 -0.54
N ALA A 34 6.85 11.13 -1.37
CA ALA A 34 6.26 12.05 -2.32
C ALA A 34 4.77 12.29 -2.07
N ALA A 35 3.93 11.25 -2.12
CA ALA A 35 2.47 11.42 -2.16
C ALA A 35 1.91 12.00 -0.86
N ILE A 36 2.16 11.35 0.27
CA ILE A 36 1.62 11.79 1.57
C ILE A 36 2.19 13.15 1.98
N PRO A 37 3.51 13.40 1.89
CA PRO A 37 4.05 14.73 2.21
C PRO A 37 3.46 15.86 1.36
N GLU A 38 3.17 15.62 0.07
CA GLU A 38 2.54 16.63 -0.77
C GLU A 38 1.06 16.85 -0.39
N LEU A 39 0.30 15.78 -0.08
CA LEU A 39 -1.06 15.88 0.45
C LEU A 39 -1.10 16.68 1.76
N GLU A 40 -0.15 16.46 2.66
CA GLU A 40 -0.04 17.22 3.92
C GLU A 40 0.18 18.72 3.67
N LYS A 41 1.04 19.07 2.71
CA LYS A 41 1.26 20.49 2.34
C LYS A 41 -0.03 21.12 1.83
N TRP A 42 -0.82 20.40 1.03
CA TRP A 42 -2.10 20.91 0.52
C TRP A 42 -3.17 21.01 1.61
N ALA A 43 -3.24 20.04 2.51
CA ALA A 43 -4.11 20.10 3.68
C ALA A 43 -3.77 21.33 4.56
N LEU A 44 -2.47 21.59 4.78
CA LEU A 44 -2.00 22.77 5.51
C LEU A 44 -2.38 24.08 4.81
N LYS A 45 -2.15 24.18 3.48
CA LYS A 45 -2.54 25.37 2.68
C LYS A 45 -4.03 25.68 2.77
N ARG A 46 -4.87 24.66 2.93
CA ARG A 46 -6.32 24.82 3.11
C ARG A 46 -6.77 24.97 4.56
N SER A 47 -5.82 25.03 5.50
CA SER A 47 -6.11 25.06 6.94
C SER A 47 -6.97 23.87 7.41
N ASN A 48 -6.86 22.72 6.73
CA ASN A 48 -7.56 21.49 7.09
C ASN A 48 -6.70 20.67 8.07
N GLY A 49 -6.70 21.11 9.34
CA GLY A 49 -5.96 20.45 10.42
C GLY A 49 -6.29 18.97 10.60
N PRO A 50 -7.59 18.57 10.64
CA PRO A 50 -7.97 17.17 10.79
C PRO A 50 -7.43 16.25 9.68
N LEU A 51 -7.53 16.66 8.41
CA LEU A 51 -6.97 15.88 7.30
C LEU A 51 -5.45 15.75 7.42
N ARG A 52 -4.76 16.85 7.76
CA ARG A 52 -3.30 16.82 7.93
C ARG A 52 -2.88 15.82 9.03
N GLN A 53 -3.53 15.86 10.20
CA GLN A 53 -3.23 14.92 11.28
C GLN A 53 -3.52 13.47 10.86
N PHE A 54 -4.60 13.25 10.12
CA PHE A 54 -4.94 11.93 9.61
C PHE A 54 -3.87 11.40 8.65
N LEU A 55 -3.39 12.25 7.73
CA LEU A 55 -2.31 11.90 6.79
C LEU A 55 -1.00 11.56 7.51
N GLN A 56 -0.67 12.29 8.59
CA GLN A 56 0.51 12.00 9.42
C GLN A 56 0.43 10.64 10.11
N ASN A 57 -0.73 10.34 10.70
CA ASN A 57 -0.94 9.02 11.33
C ASN A 57 -0.86 7.90 10.28
N LEU A 58 -1.47 8.11 9.10
CA LEU A 58 -1.41 7.16 8.00
C LEU A 58 0.03 6.98 7.49
N HIS A 59 0.84 8.04 7.45
CA HIS A 59 2.27 7.97 7.10
C HIS A 59 3.04 7.06 8.04
N ASP A 60 2.88 7.28 9.36
CA ASP A 60 3.56 6.49 10.39
C ASP A 60 3.17 5.01 10.32
N GLU A 61 1.88 4.72 10.13
CA GLU A 61 1.39 3.35 9.97
C GLU A 61 1.96 2.67 8.71
N LEU A 62 1.89 3.33 7.55
CA LEU A 62 2.42 2.78 6.30
C LEU A 62 3.94 2.59 6.36
N LEU A 63 4.66 3.47 7.05
CA LEU A 63 6.10 3.33 7.25
C LEU A 63 6.43 2.03 8.01
N ILE A 64 5.64 1.69 9.02
CA ILE A 64 5.83 0.45 9.77
C ILE A 64 5.47 -0.74 8.89
N HIS A 65 4.32 -0.68 8.22
CA HIS A 65 3.82 -1.73 7.33
C HIS A 65 4.83 -2.07 6.21
N PHE A 66 5.23 -1.09 5.39
CA PHE A 66 6.18 -1.30 4.29
C PHE A 66 7.55 -1.79 4.78
N ARG A 67 8.00 -1.35 5.96
CA ARG A 67 9.25 -1.88 6.55
C ARG A 67 9.13 -3.34 6.96
N MET A 68 7.98 -3.79 7.44
CA MET A 68 7.77 -5.21 7.73
C MET A 68 7.82 -6.03 6.45
N GLU A 69 7.18 -5.53 5.39
CA GLU A 69 7.21 -6.20 4.09
C GLU A 69 8.62 -6.32 3.53
N GLU A 70 9.32 -5.19 3.39
CA GLU A 70 10.66 -5.15 2.79
C GLU A 70 11.72 -5.91 3.59
N ARG A 71 11.62 -5.91 4.93
CA ARG A 71 12.66 -6.51 5.79
C ARG A 71 12.39 -7.95 6.17
N LEU A 72 11.13 -8.39 6.13
CA LEU A 72 10.73 -9.71 6.59
C LEU A 72 9.94 -10.47 5.53
N VAL A 73 8.81 -9.93 5.08
CA VAL A 73 7.89 -10.69 4.22
C VAL A 73 8.51 -10.98 2.85
N PHE A 74 9.00 -9.96 2.15
CA PHE A 74 9.57 -10.07 0.81
C PHE A 74 10.81 -10.99 0.78
N PRO A 75 11.79 -10.87 1.70
CA PRO A 75 12.91 -11.82 1.75
C PRO A 75 12.49 -13.27 1.99
N VAL A 76 11.47 -13.50 2.82
CA VAL A 76 10.98 -14.86 3.11
C VAL A 76 10.21 -15.45 1.92
N ILE A 77 9.47 -14.63 1.18
CA ILE A 77 8.86 -15.04 -0.10
C ILE A 77 9.94 -15.48 -1.09
N LEU A 78 10.97 -14.65 -1.30
CA LEU A 78 12.08 -14.97 -2.22
C LEU A 78 12.78 -16.28 -1.83
N SER A 79 13.12 -16.43 -0.54
CA SER A 79 13.76 -17.65 -0.03
C SER A 79 12.91 -18.90 -0.25
N SER A 80 11.58 -18.76 -0.18
CA SER A 80 10.64 -19.87 -0.40
C SER A 80 10.57 -20.31 -1.87
N LEU A 81 10.76 -19.39 -2.81
CA LEU A 81 10.83 -19.69 -4.25
C LEU A 81 12.08 -20.50 -4.60
N ASP A 82 13.19 -20.27 -3.88
CA ASP A 82 14.45 -20.99 -4.05
C ASP A 82 14.45 -22.40 -3.39
N GLY A 83 13.31 -22.83 -2.83
CA GLY A 83 13.14 -24.16 -2.24
C GLY A 83 13.67 -24.29 -0.80
N ALA A 84 14.02 -23.18 -0.14
CA ALA A 84 14.38 -23.16 1.28
C ALA A 84 13.12 -23.24 2.16
N GLY A 85 12.44 -24.39 2.15
CA GLY A 85 11.11 -24.62 2.73
C GLY A 85 10.97 -24.55 4.26
N ALA A 86 11.92 -23.96 4.98
CA ALA A 86 11.95 -23.99 6.45
C ALA A 86 11.01 -22.99 7.15
N MET A 87 10.25 -22.16 6.43
CA MET A 87 9.48 -21.05 7.05
C MET A 87 8.03 -20.90 6.55
N ALA A 88 7.45 -21.91 5.90
CA ALA A 88 6.11 -21.79 5.31
C ALA A 88 5.02 -21.36 6.31
N ALA A 89 5.06 -21.86 7.55
CA ALA A 89 4.11 -21.47 8.60
C ALA A 89 4.30 -20.02 9.06
N ALA A 90 5.55 -19.59 9.26
CA ALA A 90 5.87 -18.21 9.64
C ALA A 90 5.49 -17.22 8.51
N LEU A 91 5.74 -17.60 7.25
CA LEU A 91 5.35 -16.79 6.10
C LEU A 91 3.82 -16.66 5.99
N ARG A 92 3.06 -17.73 6.25
CA ARG A 92 1.59 -17.65 6.30
C ARG A 92 1.12 -16.65 7.33
N LEU A 93 1.63 -16.72 8.56
CA LEU A 93 1.28 -15.78 9.63
C LEU A 93 1.64 -14.33 9.27
N ALA A 94 2.80 -14.12 8.63
CA ALA A 94 3.19 -12.80 8.17
C ALA A 94 2.25 -12.27 7.06
N CYS A 95 1.92 -13.10 6.07
CA CYS A 95 0.96 -12.78 5.02
C CYS A 95 -0.46 -12.52 5.57
N ASP A 96 -0.90 -13.27 6.60
CA ASP A 96 -2.15 -13.02 7.32
C ASP A 96 -2.13 -11.64 7.97
N HIS A 97 -1.06 -11.31 8.68
CA HIS A 97 -0.90 -9.99 9.30
C HIS A 97 -0.92 -8.85 8.26
N MET A 98 -0.22 -8.99 7.13
CA MET A 98 -0.23 -7.94 6.08
C MET A 98 -1.62 -7.77 5.45
N ARG A 99 -2.37 -8.85 5.23
CA ARG A 99 -3.77 -8.77 4.79
C ARG A 99 -4.64 -8.01 5.78
N ASP A 100 -4.42 -8.20 7.06
CA ASP A 100 -5.18 -7.55 8.13
C ASP A 100 -4.88 -6.05 8.17
N ASP A 101 -3.60 -5.67 8.03
CA ASP A 101 -3.16 -4.27 7.88
C ASP A 101 -3.79 -3.64 6.64
N HIS A 102 -3.77 -4.33 5.49
CA HIS A 102 -4.47 -3.88 4.28
C HIS A 102 -5.95 -3.60 4.50
N ARG A 103 -6.66 -4.45 5.24
CA ARG A 103 -8.07 -4.18 5.59
C ARG A 103 -8.21 -2.90 6.42
N SER A 104 -7.26 -2.59 7.29
CA SER A 104 -7.23 -1.33 8.03
C SER A 104 -6.96 -0.14 7.10
N HIS A 105 -5.94 -0.21 6.26
CA HIS A 105 -5.57 0.86 5.32
C HIS A 105 -6.69 1.13 4.30
N LEU A 106 -7.41 0.11 3.84
CA LEU A 106 -8.58 0.28 2.98
C LEU A 106 -9.72 1.03 3.67
N ARG A 107 -9.86 0.92 5.00
CA ARG A 107 -10.81 1.77 5.76
C ARG A 107 -10.30 3.21 5.86
N HIS A 108 -8.99 3.42 6.01
CA HIS A 108 -8.40 4.76 5.97
C HIS A 108 -8.64 5.46 4.64
N ILE A 109 -8.63 4.71 3.54
CA ILE A 109 -9.02 5.24 2.22
C ILE A 109 -10.47 5.73 2.20
N LEU A 110 -11.41 5.04 2.86
CA LEU A 110 -12.80 5.52 2.96
C LEU A 110 -12.87 6.87 3.72
N VAL A 111 -12.05 7.05 4.76
CA VAL A 111 -11.96 8.32 5.49
C VAL A 111 -11.42 9.43 4.59
N LEU A 112 -10.38 9.17 3.80
CA LEU A 112 -9.84 10.12 2.83
C LEU A 112 -10.86 10.50 1.75
N GLN A 113 -11.68 9.55 1.30
CA GLN A 113 -12.77 9.81 0.35
C GLN A 113 -13.87 10.71 0.94
N GLU A 114 -14.15 10.61 2.24
CA GLU A 114 -15.05 11.56 2.91
C GLU A 114 -14.46 12.97 3.01
N PHE A 115 -13.13 13.10 3.25
CA PHE A 115 -12.45 14.39 3.15
C PHE A 115 -12.51 14.96 1.73
N GLN A 116 -12.34 14.14 0.71
CA GLN A 116 -12.49 14.54 -0.69
C GLN A 116 -13.91 15.04 -0.98
N ARG A 117 -14.94 14.31 -0.53
CA ARG A 117 -16.36 14.62 -0.76
C ARG A 117 -16.81 15.92 -0.10
N THR A 118 -16.26 16.22 1.08
CA THR A 118 -16.57 17.45 1.83
C THR A 118 -15.74 18.66 1.37
N GLY A 119 -14.73 18.43 0.54
CA GLY A 119 -13.90 19.45 -0.09
C GLY A 119 -14.59 20.20 -1.23
N LYS A 120 -13.83 21.07 -1.90
CA LYS A 120 -14.29 21.75 -3.11
C LYS A 120 -14.00 20.84 -4.30
N GLN A 121 -15.04 20.28 -4.91
CA GLN A 121 -14.90 19.39 -6.06
C GLN A 121 -14.06 20.03 -7.19
N GLY A 122 -13.21 19.22 -7.82
CA GLY A 122 -12.31 19.66 -8.91
C GLY A 122 -11.11 20.50 -8.44
N GLY A 123 -10.80 20.51 -7.15
CA GLY A 123 -9.58 21.12 -6.64
C GLY A 123 -8.40 20.15 -6.69
N LYS A 124 -7.18 20.71 -6.83
CA LYS A 124 -5.94 19.93 -6.86
C LYS A 124 -5.76 18.97 -5.67
N LEU A 125 -6.22 19.33 -4.47
CA LEU A 125 -6.14 18.43 -3.31
C LEU A 125 -7.05 17.22 -3.48
N GLU A 126 -8.26 17.42 -3.98
CA GLU A 126 -9.23 16.36 -4.23
C GLU A 126 -8.74 15.38 -5.31
N GLU A 127 -8.16 15.89 -6.39
CA GLU A 127 -7.55 15.08 -7.45
C GLU A 127 -6.39 14.23 -6.89
N MET A 128 -5.52 14.83 -6.08
CA MET A 128 -4.40 14.12 -5.46
C MET A 128 -4.88 13.06 -4.44
N LEU A 129 -5.93 13.35 -3.68
CA LEU A 129 -6.53 12.37 -2.77
C LEU A 129 -7.09 11.19 -3.54
N GLU A 130 -7.78 11.44 -4.65
CA GLU A 130 -8.31 10.39 -5.53
C GLU A 130 -7.20 9.51 -6.12
N GLU A 131 -6.15 10.13 -6.67
CA GLU A 131 -4.99 9.42 -7.23
C GLU A 131 -4.30 8.56 -6.17
N PHE A 132 -4.06 9.11 -4.97
CA PHE A 132 -3.47 8.38 -3.85
C PHE A 132 -4.36 7.20 -3.42
N CYS A 133 -5.66 7.43 -3.24
CA CYS A 133 -6.62 6.40 -2.83
C CYS A 133 -6.69 5.26 -3.86
N SER A 134 -6.74 5.58 -5.15
CA SER A 134 -6.74 4.60 -6.23
C SER A 134 -5.44 3.78 -6.24
N SER A 135 -4.30 4.46 -6.12
CA SER A 135 -2.98 3.83 -6.11
C SER A 135 -2.81 2.88 -4.93
N MET A 136 -3.16 3.30 -3.70
CA MET A 136 -3.07 2.46 -2.51
C MET A 136 -4.00 1.24 -2.58
N ARG A 137 -5.22 1.39 -3.12
CA ARG A 137 -6.14 0.25 -3.33
C ARG A 137 -5.53 -0.76 -4.29
N PHE A 138 -4.99 -0.28 -5.40
CA PHE A 138 -4.37 -1.14 -6.39
C PHE A 138 -3.15 -1.87 -5.82
N HIS A 139 -2.27 -1.15 -5.13
CA HIS A 139 -1.08 -1.71 -4.49
C HIS A 139 -1.42 -2.87 -3.55
N ALA A 140 -2.31 -2.61 -2.58
CA ALA A 140 -2.73 -3.63 -1.62
C ALA A 140 -3.43 -4.82 -2.31
N ASP A 141 -4.23 -4.58 -3.34
CA ASP A 141 -4.89 -5.64 -4.11
C ASP A 141 -3.88 -6.51 -4.88
N LEU A 142 -2.87 -5.88 -5.49
CA LEU A 142 -1.81 -6.59 -6.21
C LEU A 142 -1.03 -7.51 -5.27
N GLU A 143 -0.63 -7.02 -4.10
CA GLU A 143 0.06 -7.82 -3.09
C GLU A 143 -0.79 -8.96 -2.57
N ASN A 144 -2.06 -8.67 -2.22
CA ASN A 144 -2.99 -9.68 -1.74
C ASN A 144 -3.18 -10.79 -2.76
N ARG A 145 -3.39 -10.46 -4.05
CA ARG A 145 -3.64 -11.44 -5.12
C ARG A 145 -2.39 -12.20 -5.55
N ARG A 146 -1.25 -11.51 -5.69
CA ARG A 146 -0.04 -12.08 -6.30
C ARG A 146 0.92 -12.68 -5.29
N LEU A 147 1.07 -12.03 -4.13
CA LEU A 147 2.04 -12.44 -3.13
C LEU A 147 1.36 -13.28 -2.05
N PHE A 148 0.31 -12.74 -1.43
CA PHE A 148 -0.18 -13.28 -0.17
C PHE A 148 -1.21 -14.42 -0.36
N GLN A 149 -2.00 -14.42 -1.44
CA GLN A 149 -3.01 -15.46 -1.70
C GLN A 149 -2.41 -16.87 -1.80
N ASN A 150 -1.17 -16.98 -2.26
CA ASN A 150 -0.43 -18.25 -2.33
C ASN A 150 -0.12 -18.86 -0.95
N TRP A 151 -0.31 -18.08 0.12
CA TRP A 151 -0.11 -18.47 1.50
C TRP A 151 -1.44 -18.39 2.24
N ALA A 152 -2.34 -19.33 1.90
CA ALA A 152 -3.69 -19.39 2.45
C ALA A 152 -3.68 -19.33 3.98
N MET A 153 -4.65 -18.58 4.54
CA MET A 153 -4.82 -18.39 5.97
C MET A 153 -4.83 -19.74 6.67
N LEU A 154 -4.25 -19.80 7.88
CA LEU A 154 -4.52 -20.90 8.79
C LEU A 154 -5.99 -20.81 9.16
N GLN A 155 -6.84 -21.62 8.55
CA GLN A 155 -8.13 -21.92 9.17
C GLN A 155 -7.79 -22.64 10.48
N ASP A 156 -8.38 -22.15 11.57
CA ASP A 156 -8.23 -22.72 12.91
C ASP A 156 -8.40 -24.25 12.83
N TYR A 157 -7.28 -24.98 12.91
CA TYR A 157 -7.23 -26.43 13.03
C TYR A 157 -7.61 -26.85 14.45
#